data_AF-A0A3G6UPF0-F1
#
_entry.id   AF-A0A3G6UPF0-F1
#
_cell.length_a   1.000
_cell.length_b   1.000
_cell.length_c   1.000
_cell.angle_alpha   90.00
_cell.angle_beta   90.00
_cell.angle_gamma   90.00
#
_symmetry.space_group_name_H-M   'P 1'
#
loop_
_entity.id
_entity.type
_entity.pdbx_description
1 polymer ?
#
loop_
_entity_poly.entity_id
_entity_poly.type
_entity_poly.pdbx_seq_one_letter_code
_entity_poly.pdbx_strand_id
1 'polypeptide(L)'
;MPQLSFLHQLIPEQDLTHKAQTFNTLLDELNAAGTKFTQTVQSEMEAQSGELVDKIGEQMEKHQKLQQEAISQQKASMTALAFQYSSFINSMNRQMTTIYYEEDKEAVLHV
;
A
#
# COMPACT_ATOMS: atom_id res chain seq x y z
N MET A 1 48.74 12.70 11.30
CA MET A 1 47.59 13.36 10.63
C MET A 1 46.37 13.19 11.51
N PRO A 2 45.72 14.25 12.01
CA PRO A 2 44.47 14.10 12.74
C PRO A 2 43.32 13.96 11.75
N GLN A 3 42.62 12.82 11.78
CA GLN A 3 41.39 12.61 11.02
C GLN A 3 40.25 13.38 11.71
N LEU A 4 39.72 14.41 11.04
CA LEU A 4 38.44 15.01 11.42
C LEU A 4 37.33 14.03 11.03
N SER A 5 36.72 13.40 12.03
CA SER A 5 35.57 12.51 11.87
C SER A 5 34.33 13.24 12.38
N PHE A 6 33.47 13.69 11.46
CA PHE A 6 32.13 14.14 11.81
C PHE A 6 31.17 12.96 11.62
N LEU A 7 30.54 12.52 12.71
CA LEU A 7 29.52 11.48 12.67
C LEU A 7 28.24 12.08 12.08
N HIS A 8 28.04 11.94 10.78
CA HIS A 8 26.79 12.36 10.16
C HIS A 8 25.69 11.34 10.48
N GLN A 9 24.64 11.77 11.18
CA GLN A 9 23.49 10.91 11.46
C GLN A 9 22.62 10.85 10.21
N LEU A 10 22.79 9.78 9.42
CA LEU A 10 21.87 9.43 8.34
C LEU A 10 20.45 9.28 8.93
N ILE A 11 19.47 9.91 8.28
CA ILE A 11 18.06 9.71 8.64
C ILE A 11 17.76 8.21 8.49
N PRO A 12 17.22 7.54 9.53
CA PRO A 12 16.90 6.12 9.45
C PRO A 12 15.82 5.86 8.40
N GLU A 13 15.91 4.71 7.73
CA GLU A 13 14.86 4.28 6.81
C GLU A 13 13.53 4.15 7.53
N GLN A 14 12.49 4.65 6.88
CA GLN A 14 11.12 4.56 7.37
C GLN A 14 10.33 3.57 6.53
N ASP A 15 9.57 2.71 7.21
CA ASP A 15 8.56 1.87 6.57
C ASP A 15 7.24 2.65 6.49
N LEU A 16 6.87 3.04 5.27
CA LEU A 16 5.64 3.77 4.97
C LEU A 16 4.57 2.88 4.33
N THR A 17 4.76 1.55 4.34
CA THR A 17 3.81 0.59 3.76
C THR A 17 2.46 0.58 4.49
N HIS A 18 2.46 0.96 5.77
CA HIS A 18 1.25 1.14 6.59
C HIS A 18 0.22 2.09 5.97
N LYS A 19 0.63 2.98 5.04
CA LYS A 19 -0.28 3.87 4.31
C LYS A 19 -1.30 3.13 3.44
N ALA A 20 -1.01 1.89 3.02
CA ALA A 20 -1.96 1.04 2.30
C ALA A 20 -3.05 0.44 3.21
N GLN A 21 -2.84 0.45 4.54
CA GLN A 21 -3.67 -0.31 5.47
C GLN A 21 -5.11 0.18 5.51
N THR A 22 -5.33 1.50 5.60
CA THR A 22 -6.68 2.09 5.58
C THR A 22 -7.45 1.73 4.32
N PHE A 23 -6.78 1.77 3.16
CA PHE A 23 -7.39 1.40 1.89
C PHE A 23 -7.76 -0.09 1.86
N ASN A 24 -6.85 -0.95 2.32
CA ASN A 24 -7.11 -2.39 2.39
C ASN A 24 -8.28 -2.72 3.33
N THR A 25 -8.38 -2.02 4.47
CA THR A 25 -9.51 -2.16 5.41
C THR A 25 -10.83 -1.78 4.77
N LEU A 26 -10.91 -0.65 4.06
CA LEU A 26 -12.13 -0.25 3.35
C LEU A 26 -12.54 -1.27 2.28
N LEU A 27 -11.56 -1.87 1.59
CA LEU A 27 -11.84 -2.95 0.64
C LEU A 27 -12.33 -4.24 1.32
N ASP A 28 -11.84 -4.55 2.52
CA ASP A 28 -12.35 -5.67 3.33
C ASP A 28 -13.80 -5.45 3.76
N GLU A 29 -14.12 -4.25 4.24
CA GLU A 29 -15.48 -3.86 4.60
C GLU A 29 -16.42 -3.95 3.39
N LEU A 30 -15.97 -3.50 2.21
CA LEU A 30 -16.74 -3.62 0.97
C LEU A 30 -16.98 -5.09 0.58
N ASN A 31 -15.97 -5.95 0.71
CA ASN A 31 -16.12 -7.38 0.43
C ASN A 31 -17.09 -8.06 1.40
N ALA A 32 -17.02 -7.70 2.68
CA ALA A 32 -17.94 -8.21 3.71
C ALA A 32 -19.39 -7.77 3.44
N ALA A 33 -19.59 -6.49 3.07
CA ALA A 33 -20.90 -5.98 2.71
C ALA A 33 -21.46 -6.69 1.46
N GLY A 34 -20.64 -6.88 0.43
CA GLY A 34 -21.03 -7.62 -0.78
C GLY A 34 -21.40 -9.07 -0.48
N THR A 35 -20.61 -9.76 0.33
CA THR A 35 -20.90 -11.14 0.76
C THR A 35 -22.20 -11.22 1.55
N LYS A 36 -22.43 -10.30 2.49
CA LYS A 36 -23.67 -10.24 3.27
C LYS A 36 -24.88 -9.97 2.37
N PHE A 37 -24.74 -9.10 1.38
CA PHE A 37 -25.78 -8.84 0.40
C PHE A 37 -26.14 -10.11 -0.38
N THR A 38 -25.15 -10.82 -0.93
CA THR A 38 -25.40 -12.08 -1.66
C THR A 38 -26.10 -13.11 -0.79
N GLN A 39 -25.64 -13.31 0.45
CA GLN A 39 -26.27 -14.23 1.40
C GLN A 39 -27.72 -13.85 1.72
N THR A 40 -28.00 -12.55 1.87
CA THR A 40 -29.36 -12.06 2.16
C THR A 40 -30.29 -12.34 1.00
N VAL A 41 -29.86 -12.06 -0.23
CA VAL A 41 -30.67 -12.32 -1.42
C VAL A 41 -30.87 -13.82 -1.63
N GLN A 42 -29.83 -14.65 -1.45
CA GLN A 42 -29.97 -16.11 -1.52
C GLN A 42 -31.01 -16.61 -0.50
N SER A 43 -30.95 -16.15 0.75
CA SER A 43 -31.91 -16.54 1.78
C SER A 43 -33.34 -16.10 1.47
N GLU A 44 -33.55 -14.90 0.91
CA GLU A 44 -34.89 -14.45 0.48
C GLU A 44 -35.42 -15.25 -0.71
N MET A 45 -34.52 -15.73 -1.57
CA MET A 45 -34.84 -16.50 -2.77
C MET A 45 -35.01 -18.00 -2.52
N GLU A 46 -34.51 -18.57 -1.41
CA GLU A 46 -34.64 -20.01 -1.07
C GLU A 46 -36.10 -20.49 -1.01
N ALA A 47 -37.04 -19.60 -0.66
CA ALA A 47 -38.47 -19.90 -0.62
C ALA A 47 -39.15 -19.82 -2.01
N GLN A 48 -38.44 -19.36 -3.04
CA GLN A 48 -38.95 -19.12 -4.38
C GLN A 48 -38.27 -20.10 -5.37
N SER A 49 -39.06 -20.75 -6.22
CA SER A 49 -38.54 -21.67 -7.24
C SER A 49 -38.94 -21.19 -8.63
N GLY A 50 -37.99 -21.16 -9.56
CA GLY A 50 -38.25 -20.89 -10.99
C GLY A 50 -37.01 -20.44 -11.73
N GLU A 51 -37.03 -20.58 -13.06
CA GLU A 51 -35.89 -20.27 -13.95
C GLU A 51 -35.32 -18.85 -13.75
N LEU A 52 -36.17 -17.90 -13.36
CA LEU A 52 -35.76 -16.52 -13.11
C LEU A 52 -34.96 -16.38 -11.80
N VAL A 53 -35.31 -17.14 -10.77
CA VAL A 53 -34.58 -17.19 -9.49
C VAL A 53 -33.22 -17.84 -9.69
N ASP A 54 -33.16 -18.93 -10.45
CA ASP A 54 -31.92 -19.64 -10.78
C ASP A 54 -30.93 -18.71 -11.52
N LYS A 55 -31.42 -17.97 -12.53
CA LYS A 55 -30.61 -16.99 -13.27
C LYS A 55 -30.11 -15.86 -12.39
N ILE A 56 -30.90 -15.39 -11.42
CA ILE A 56 -30.46 -14.35 -10.49
C ILE A 56 -29.33 -14.90 -9.61
N GLY A 57 -29.48 -16.12 -9.07
CA GLY A 57 -28.44 -16.78 -8.28
C GLY A 57 -27.11 -16.88 -9.04
N GLU A 58 -27.14 -17.38 -10.28
CA GLU A 58 -25.95 -17.48 -11.13
C GLU A 58 -25.27 -16.12 -11.38
N GLN A 59 -26.05 -15.07 -11.67
CA GLN A 59 -25.51 -13.73 -11.89
C GLN A 59 -24.91 -13.14 -10.61
N MET A 60 -25.53 -13.38 -9.45
CA MET A 60 -25.01 -12.91 -8.17
C MET A 60 -23.69 -13.57 -7.81
N GLU A 61 -23.56 -14.89 -7.97
CA GLU A 61 -22.29 -15.59 -7.76
C GLU A 61 -21.20 -15.07 -8.70
N LYS A 62 -21.53 -14.87 -9.98
CA LYS A 62 -20.60 -14.29 -10.96
C LYS A 62 -20.15 -12.90 -10.54
N HIS A 63 -21.07 -12.03 -10.12
CA HIS A 63 -20.73 -10.69 -9.66
C HIS A 63 -19.89 -10.69 -8.39
N GLN A 64 -20.20 -11.57 -7.43
CA GLN A 64 -19.42 -11.71 -6.20
C GLN A 64 -17.98 -12.14 -6.50
N LYS A 65 -17.80 -13.10 -7.42
CA LYS A 65 -16.46 -13.53 -7.84
C LYS A 65 -15.67 -12.41 -8.50
N LEU A 66 -16.29 -11.68 -9.44
CA LEU A 66 -15.67 -10.53 -10.10
C LEU A 66 -15.27 -9.43 -9.09
N GLN A 67 -16.14 -9.16 -8.10
CA GLN A 67 -15.85 -8.21 -7.04
C GLN A 67 -14.66 -8.66 -6.18
N GLN A 68 -14.59 -9.92 -5.79
CA GLN A 68 -13.46 -10.47 -5.02
C GLN A 68 -12.14 -10.38 -5.79
N GLU A 69 -12.15 -10.72 -7.08
CA GLU A 69 -10.99 -10.60 -7.96
C GLU A 69 -10.51 -9.15 -8.07
N ALA A 70 -11.44 -8.21 -8.30
CA ALA A 70 -11.13 -6.78 -8.38
C ALA A 70 -10.56 -6.24 -7.06
N ILE A 71 -11.15 -6.61 -5.92
CA ILE A 71 -10.67 -6.23 -4.59
C ILE A 71 -9.25 -6.75 -4.37
N SER A 72 -9.00 -8.03 -4.67
CA SER A 72 -7.67 -8.63 -4.53
C SER A 72 -6.62 -7.90 -5.38
N GLN A 73 -6.96 -7.58 -6.63
CA GLN A 73 -6.07 -6.85 -7.53
C GLN A 73 -5.77 -5.43 -7.04
N GLN A 74 -6.78 -4.74 -6.49
CA GLN A 74 -6.58 -3.39 -5.94
C GLN A 74 -5.71 -3.40 -4.68
N LYS A 75 -5.89 -4.37 -3.77
CA LYS A 75 -5.03 -4.52 -2.60
C LYS A 75 -3.56 -4.77 -2.98
N ALA A 76 -3.34 -5.65 -3.96
CA ALA A 76 -1.99 -5.92 -4.47
C ALA A 76 -1.34 -4.66 -5.05
N SER A 77 -2.09 -3.92 -5.89
CA SER A 77 -1.64 -2.66 -6.47
C SER A 77 -1.29 -1.62 -5.41
N MET A 78 -2.15 -1.44 -4.40
CA MET A 78 -1.93 -0.47 -3.33
C MET A 78 -0.71 -0.82 -2.47
N THR A 79 -0.52 -2.12 -2.19
CA THR A 79 0.64 -2.60 -1.45
C THR A 79 1.94 -2.32 -2.23
N ALA A 80 1.94 -2.58 -3.53
CA ALA A 80 3.09 -2.27 -4.39
C ALA A 80 3.39 -0.77 -4.44
N LEU A 81 2.36 0.08 -4.56
CA LEU A 81 2.50 1.54 -4.55
C LEU A 81 3.06 2.05 -3.21
N ALA A 82 2.60 1.51 -2.08
CA ALA A 82 3.09 1.90 -0.76
C ALA A 82 4.56 1.50 -0.55
N PHE A 83 4.97 0.35 -1.10
CA PHE A 83 6.38 -0.05 -1.11
C PHE A 83 7.24 0.90 -1.97
N GLN A 84 6.78 1.21 -3.19
CA GLN A 84 7.48 2.16 -4.08
C GLN A 84 7.61 3.54 -3.44
N TYR A 85 6.55 4.03 -2.81
CA TYR A 85 6.56 5.29 -2.08
C TYR A 85 7.57 5.28 -0.93
N SER A 86 7.59 4.21 -0.11
CA SER A 86 8.55 4.05 0.98
C SER A 86 9.99 4.11 0.47
N SER A 87 10.28 3.38 -0.62
CA SER A 87 11.58 3.38 -1.28
C SER A 87 11.96 4.77 -1.80
N PHE A 88 11.02 5.48 -2.42
CA PHE A 88 11.25 6.82 -2.95
C PHE A 88 11.57 7.85 -1.86
N ILE A 89 10.81 7.87 -0.75
CA ILE A 89 11.08 8.75 0.40
C ILE A 89 12.47 8.47 0.99
N ASN A 90 12.80 7.18 1.19
CA ASN A 90 14.10 6.79 1.73
C ASN A 90 15.25 7.16 0.78
N SER A 91 15.04 7.06 -0.54
CA SER A 91 16.01 7.51 -1.55
C SER A 91 16.24 9.03 -1.50
N MET A 92 15.17 9.83 -1.41
CA MET A 92 15.28 11.29 -1.28
C MET A 92 16.01 11.69 0.01
N ASN A 93 15.70 11.04 1.14
CA ASN A 93 16.38 11.30 2.41
C ASN A 93 17.88 11.00 2.33
N ARG A 94 18.28 9.94 1.62
CA ARG A 94 19.69 9.64 1.34
C ARG A 94 20.34 10.72 0.47
N GLN A 95 19.69 11.16 -0.60
CA GLN A 95 20.24 12.19 -1.51
C GLN A 95 20.46 13.53 -0.81
N MET A 96 19.52 13.97 0.04
CA MET A 96 19.63 15.20 0.82
C MET A 96 20.82 15.18 1.80
N THR A 97 21.36 13.99 2.09
CA THR A 97 22.51 13.80 2.99
C THR A 97 23.87 13.84 2.26
N THR A 98 23.92 14.19 0.98
CA THR A 98 25.20 14.30 0.24
C THR A 98 25.95 15.57 0.66
N ILE A 99 27.00 15.44 1.47
CA ILE A 99 27.85 16.55 1.92
C ILE A 99 28.99 16.75 0.94
N TYR A 100 29.13 17.96 0.41
CA TYR A 100 30.32 18.40 -0.33
C TYR A 100 31.31 19.03 0.65
N TYR A 101 32.51 18.46 0.76
CA TYR A 101 33.62 19.08 1.49
C TYR A 101 34.43 19.92 0.50
N GLU A 102 34.57 21.22 0.76
CA GLU A 102 35.59 22.05 0.12
C GLU A 102 36.79 22.17 1.08
N GLU A 103 37.99 21.94 0.57
CA GLU A 103 39.23 22.17 1.33
C GLU A 103 39.43 23.68 1.51
N ASP A 104 39.34 24.14 2.77
CA ASP A 104 39.62 25.53 3.12
C ASP A 104 41.13 25.80 3.03
N LYS A 105 41.54 26.58 2.03
CA LYS A 105 42.95 26.89 1.74
C LYS A 105 43.58 27.83 2.77
N GLU A 106 42.79 28.52 3.59
CA GLU A 106 43.32 29.43 4.63
C GLU A 106 43.75 28.72 5.91
N ALA A 107 43.26 27.50 6.16
CA ALA A 107 43.66 26.71 7.33
C ALA A 107 45.07 26.12 7.25
N VAL A 108 45.74 26.22 6.09
CA VAL A 108 47.08 25.65 5.84
C VAL A 108 48.22 26.63 6.22
N LEU A 109 47.92 27.90 6.49
CA LEU A 109 48.93 28.96 6.68
C LEU A 109 49.34 29.25 8.13
N HIS A 110 48.80 28.53 9.11
CA HIS A 110 49.24 28.64 10.51
C HIS A 110 49.72 27.30 11.06
N VAL A 111 50.95 26.92 10.67
CA VAL A 111 51.81 26.02 11.43
C VAL A 111 53.19 26.64 11.52
#